data_AF-A0A6J0W706-F1
#
_entry.id   AF-A0A6J0W706-F1
#
_cell.length_a   1.000
_cell.length_b   1.000
_cell.length_c   1.000
_cell.angle_alpha   90.00
_cell.angle_beta   90.00
_cell.angle_gamma   90.00
#
_symmetry.space_group_name_H-M   'P 1'
#
loop_
_entity.id
_entity.type
_entity.pdbx_description
1 polymer ?
#
loop_
_entity_poly.entity_id
_entity_poly.type
_entity_poly.pdbx_seq_one_letter_code
_entity_poly.pdbx_strand_id
1 'polypeptide(L)'
;MYTEGVADLGEMILLWPLCPPDQKNAKLTLIRERTTNRYLPAFEKVLKSHGQDYLVGNKLSKADIHLVELLYYVEELDSSLLANFPLLKGLKTRVSNLPAVKKFLQPGSQRKPPGTEKTLEQARKIFKF
;
A
#
# COMPACT_ATOMS: atom_id res chain seq x y z
N MET A 1 11.49 -1.47 -11.26
CA MET A 1 10.95 -0.09 -11.14
C MET A 1 9.60 -0.03 -10.40
N TYR A 2 8.46 -0.46 -10.97
CA TYR A 2 7.16 -0.37 -10.26
C TYR A 2 7.10 -1.21 -8.98
N THR A 3 7.58 -2.46 -9.08
CA THR A 3 7.59 -3.41 -7.97
C THR A 3 8.52 -3.00 -6.84
N GLU A 4 9.64 -2.35 -7.15
CA GLU A 4 10.59 -1.86 -6.14
C GLU A 4 10.01 -0.67 -5.37
N GLY A 5 9.37 0.28 -6.04
CA GLY A 5 8.71 1.40 -5.37
C GLY A 5 7.56 0.94 -4.46
N VAL A 6 6.81 -0.09 -4.88
CA VAL A 6 5.77 -0.69 -4.03
C VAL A 6 6.40 -1.42 -2.84
N ALA A 7 7.43 -2.23 -3.07
CA ALA A 7 8.09 -2.99 -2.02
C ALA A 7 8.73 -2.08 -0.96
N ASP A 8 9.45 -1.04 -1.38
CA ASP A 8 10.15 -0.11 -0.49
C ASP A 8 9.16 0.62 0.44
N LEU A 9 8.12 1.26 -0.11
CA LEU A 9 7.11 1.91 0.73
C LEU A 9 6.30 0.90 1.56
N GLY A 10 5.93 -0.24 0.97
CA GLY A 10 5.18 -1.29 1.64
C GLY A 10 5.94 -1.85 2.84
N GLU A 11 7.24 -2.12 2.71
CA GLU A 11 8.10 -2.58 3.79
C GLU A 11 8.26 -1.52 4.88
N MET A 12 8.42 -0.25 4.51
CA MET A 12 8.47 0.83 5.49
C MET A 12 7.21 0.87 6.36
N ILE A 13 6.02 0.73 5.76
CA ILE A 13 4.73 0.69 6.47
C ILE A 13 4.60 -0.60 7.30
N LEU A 14 4.92 -1.76 6.71
CA LEU A 14 4.79 -3.07 7.34
C LEU A 14 5.68 -3.22 8.58
N LEU A 15 6.90 -2.67 8.53
CA LEU A 15 7.86 -2.74 9.63
C LEU A 15 7.73 -1.58 10.63
N TRP A 16 6.86 -0.60 10.38
CA TRP A 16 6.64 0.51 11.32
C TRP A 16 6.15 0.05 12.70
N PRO A 17 5.19 -0.89 12.83
CA PRO A 17 4.75 -1.39 14.13
C PRO A 17 5.86 -2.02 14.97
N LEU A 18 6.90 -2.57 14.32
CA LEU A 18 8.03 -3.25 14.96
C LEU A 18 9.07 -2.29 15.53
N CYS A 19 8.98 -0.99 15.21
CA CYS A 19 9.98 -0.02 15.64
C CYS A 19 9.94 0.22 17.15
N PRO A 20 11.09 0.53 17.77
CA PRO A 20 11.16 0.99 19.15
C PRO A 20 10.17 2.14 19.40
N PRO A 21 9.50 2.20 20.57
CA PRO A 21 8.48 3.21 20.85
C PRO A 21 8.96 4.66 20.63
N ASP A 22 10.22 4.95 20.98
CA ASP A 22 10.88 6.25 20.83
C ASP A 22 11.09 6.67 19.36
N GLN A 23 11.12 5.70 18.44
CA GLN A 23 11.36 5.94 17.00
C GLN A 23 10.08 5.94 16.16
N LYS A 24 8.95 5.47 16.70
CA LYS A 24 7.69 5.29 15.95
C LYS A 24 7.21 6.57 15.27
N ASN A 25 7.28 7.71 15.97
CA ASN A 25 6.82 9.00 15.43
C ASN A 25 7.72 9.49 14.29
N ALA A 26 9.05 9.43 14.46
CA ALA A 26 9.99 9.85 13.43
C ALA A 26 9.84 9.00 12.16
N LYS A 27 9.69 7.68 12.31
CA LYS A 27 9.48 6.79 11.16
C LYS A 27 8.13 7.02 10.49
N LEU A 28 7.07 7.27 11.25
CA LEU A 28 5.76 7.62 10.70
C LEU A 28 5.82 8.91 9.86
N THR A 29 6.49 9.94 10.37
CA THR A 29 6.71 11.19 9.62
C THR A 29 7.44 10.94 8.30
N LEU A 30 8.52 10.15 8.33
CA LEU A 30 9.27 9.79 7.12
C LEU A 30 8.42 8.99 6.12
N ILE A 31 7.60 8.05 6.59
CA ILE A 31 6.69 7.28 5.74
C ILE A 31 5.72 8.22 5.04
N ARG A 32 5.08 9.15 5.78
CA ARG A 32 4.14 10.12 5.21
C ARG A 32 4.81 11.00 4.17
N GLU A 33 5.99 11.54 4.49
CA GLU A 33 6.78 12.38 3.59
C GLU A 33 7.14 11.65 2.30
N ARG A 34 7.67 10.42 2.39
CA ARG A 34 8.01 9.65 1.18
C ARG A 34 6.78 9.20 0.39
N THR A 35 5.68 8.88 1.07
CA THR A 35 4.41 8.54 0.42
C THR A 35 3.97 9.68 -0.50
N THR A 36 3.91 10.90 0.03
CA THR A 36 3.37 12.06 -0.71
C THR A 36 4.34 12.70 -1.68
N ASN A 37 5.65 12.68 -1.38
CA ASN A 37 6.64 13.42 -2.18
C ASN A 37 7.45 12.54 -3.14
N ARG A 38 7.50 11.22 -2.92
CA ARG A 38 8.33 10.30 -3.72
C ARG A 38 7.48 9.26 -4.46
N TYR A 39 6.77 8.39 -3.74
CA TYR A 39 6.21 7.19 -4.34
C TYR A 39 4.89 7.45 -5.08
N LEU A 40 3.87 8.03 -4.41
CA LEU A 40 2.58 8.27 -5.07
C LEU A 40 2.68 9.20 -6.29
N PRO A 41 3.47 10.31 -6.26
CA PRO A 41 3.67 11.13 -7.46
C PRO A 41 4.25 10.37 -8.64
N ALA A 42 5.15 9.41 -8.40
CA ALA A 42 5.76 8.62 -9.47
C ALA A 42 4.71 7.73 -10.17
N PHE A 43 3.85 7.05 -9.40
CA PHE A 43 2.78 6.22 -9.97
C PHE A 43 1.67 7.04 -10.63
N GLU A 44 1.27 8.16 -10.01
CA GLU A 44 0.29 9.09 -10.61
C GLU A 44 0.81 9.64 -11.95
N LYS A 45 2.10 10.01 -12.02
CA LYS A 45 2.74 10.48 -13.27
C LYS A 45 2.72 9.41 -14.36
N VAL A 46 2.89 8.14 -14.01
CA VAL A 46 2.83 7.03 -14.97
C VAL A 46 1.44 6.96 -15.59
N LEU A 47 0.39 6.86 -14.77
CA LEU A 47 -1.00 6.84 -15.25
C LEU A 47 -1.32 8.07 -16.10
N LYS A 48 -0.84 9.25 -15.68
CA LYS A 48 -1.01 10.51 -16.43
C LYS A 48 -0.28 10.50 -17.78
N SER A 49 0.91 9.90 -17.85
CA SER A 49 1.76 9.94 -19.05
C SER A 49 1.16 9.20 -20.25
N HIS A 50 0.48 8.08 -20.01
CA HIS A 50 -0.13 7.28 -21.06
C HIS A 50 -1.66 7.38 -21.07
N GLY A 51 -2.30 7.88 -20.01
CA GLY A 51 -3.75 8.08 -19.95
C GLY A 51 -4.57 6.79 -20.06
N GLN A 52 -4.00 5.66 -19.63
CA GLN A 52 -4.62 4.34 -19.73
C GLN A 52 -5.15 3.87 -18.37
N ASP A 53 -5.89 2.78 -18.39
CA ASP A 53 -6.59 2.26 -17.22
C ASP A 53 -5.68 1.47 -16.26
N TYR A 54 -4.57 0.94 -16.76
CA TYR A 54 -3.62 0.08 -16.04
C TYR A 54 -2.20 0.63 -16.21
N LEU A 55 -1.31 0.28 -15.26
CA LEU A 55 0.06 0.79 -15.22
C LEU A 55 0.93 0.34 -16.41
N VAL A 56 0.63 -0.82 -17.00
CA VAL A 56 1.46 -1.41 -18.07
C VAL A 56 0.58 -2.03 -19.15
N GLY A 57 0.82 -1.64 -20.41
CA GLY A 57 0.23 -2.29 -21.58
C GLY A 57 -1.31 -2.26 -21.65
N ASN A 58 -1.95 -1.29 -20.99
CA ASN A 58 -3.41 -1.16 -20.84
C ASN A 58 -4.13 -2.47 -20.47
N LYS A 59 -3.50 -3.31 -19.65
CA LYS A 59 -4.06 -4.58 -19.21
C LYS A 59 -3.69 -4.82 -17.75
N LEU A 60 -4.59 -5.48 -17.02
CA LEU A 60 -4.32 -5.90 -15.65
C LEU A 60 -3.00 -6.67 -15.58
N SER A 61 -2.13 -6.21 -14.69
CA SER A 61 -0.84 -6.83 -14.42
C SER A 61 -0.64 -6.97 -12.91
N LYS A 62 0.41 -7.70 -12.53
CA LYS A 62 0.85 -7.81 -11.13
C LYS A 62 1.18 -6.44 -10.52
N ALA A 63 1.60 -5.46 -11.32
CA ALA A 63 1.90 -4.12 -10.83
C ALA A 63 0.65 -3.41 -10.28
N ASP A 64 -0.50 -3.56 -10.95
CA ASP A 64 -1.76 -2.94 -10.51
C ASP A 64 -2.25 -3.56 -9.20
N ILE A 65 -2.17 -4.89 -9.07
CA ILE A 65 -2.57 -5.61 -7.85
C ILE A 65 -1.72 -5.17 -6.66
N HIS A 66 -0.40 -5.13 -6.81
CA HIS A 66 0.49 -4.72 -5.72
C HIS A 66 0.37 -3.24 -5.37
N LEU A 67 0.21 -2.36 -6.37
CA LEU A 67 -0.01 -0.95 -6.06
C LEU A 67 -1.31 -0.77 -5.30
N VAL A 68 -2.38 -1.45 -5.68
CA VAL A 68 -3.67 -1.34 -4.97
C VAL A 68 -3.63 -1.92 -3.57
N GLU A 69 -2.93 -3.02 -3.35
CA GLU A 69 -2.61 -3.53 -2.00
C GLU A 69 -1.90 -2.46 -1.15
N LEU A 70 -0.87 -1.81 -1.69
CA LEU A 70 -0.16 -0.73 -1.01
C LEU A 70 -1.09 0.48 -0.73
N LEU A 71 -1.99 0.84 -1.65
CA LEU A 71 -2.94 1.93 -1.43
C LEU A 71 -3.90 1.65 -0.26
N TYR A 72 -4.25 0.38 -0.01
CA TYR A 72 -4.99 0.01 1.21
C TYR A 72 -4.15 0.26 2.47
N TYR A 73 -2.86 -0.10 2.47
CA TYR A 73 -1.99 0.18 3.62
C TYR A 73 -1.84 1.68 3.88
N VAL A 74 -1.72 2.49 2.82
CA VAL A 74 -1.65 3.95 2.93
C VAL A 74 -2.93 4.52 3.52
N GLU A 75 -4.11 4.05 3.10
CA GLU A 75 -5.39 4.50 3.67
C GLU A 75 -5.59 4.09 5.13
N GLU A 76 -5.17 2.88 5.50
CA GLU A 76 -5.18 2.41 6.88
C GLU A 76 -4.24 3.23 7.78
N LEU A 77 -3.15 3.76 7.20
CA LEU A 77 -2.21 4.64 7.90
C LEU A 77 -2.74 6.07 8.04
N ASP A 78 -3.20 6.67 6.94
CA ASP A 78 -3.77 8.01 6.85
C ASP A 78 -4.44 8.20 5.47
N SER A 79 -5.78 8.17 5.47
CA SER A 79 -6.59 8.30 4.25
C SER A 79 -6.43 9.63 3.53
N SER A 80 -5.97 10.69 4.22
CA SER A 80 -5.75 12.01 3.60
C SER A 80 -4.59 12.00 2.60
N LEU A 81 -3.65 11.05 2.72
CA LEU A 81 -2.48 10.96 1.84
C LEU A 81 -2.86 10.66 0.38
N LEU A 82 -4.03 10.06 0.12
CA LEU A 82 -4.53 9.84 -1.23
C LEU A 82 -5.31 11.03 -1.80
N ALA A 83 -5.57 12.08 -1.02
CA ALA A 83 -6.47 13.18 -1.40
C ALA A 83 -6.13 13.76 -2.79
N ASN A 84 -4.84 14.01 -3.04
CA ASN A 84 -4.32 14.68 -4.22
C ASN A 84 -3.93 13.77 -5.39
N PHE A 85 -4.29 12.47 -5.33
CA PHE A 85 -3.91 11.48 -6.35
C PHE A 85 -5.16 10.84 -7.00
N PRO A 86 -5.89 11.60 -7.84
CA PRO A 86 -7.15 11.15 -8.43
C PRO A 86 -7.00 9.93 -9.35
N LEU A 87 -5.90 9.79 -10.10
CA LEU A 87 -5.70 8.65 -11.00
C LEU A 87 -5.44 7.37 -10.19
N LEU A 88 -4.66 7.46 -9.11
CA LEU A 88 -4.49 6.35 -8.17
C LEU A 88 -5.79 5.92 -7.50
N LYS A 89 -6.65 6.87 -7.11
CA LYS A 89 -8.02 6.56 -6.63
C LYS A 89 -8.87 5.85 -7.69
N GLY A 90 -8.75 6.27 -8.94
CA GLY A 90 -9.40 5.63 -10.09
C GLY A 90 -8.92 4.19 -10.30
N LEU A 91 -7.60 3.97 -10.29
CA LEU A 91 -7.00 2.64 -10.40
C LEU A 91 -7.46 1.73 -9.27
N LYS A 92 -7.40 2.20 -8.01
CA LYS A 92 -7.88 1.46 -6.84
C LYS A 92 -9.33 1.04 -7.00
N THR A 93 -10.21 1.96 -7.37
CA THR A 93 -11.63 1.67 -7.58
C THR A 93 -11.83 0.60 -8.65
N ARG A 94 -11.14 0.72 -9.78
CA ARG A 94 -11.26 -0.21 -10.91
C ARG A 94 -10.80 -1.61 -10.55
N VAL A 95 -9.60 -1.73 -9.98
CA VAL A 95 -9.00 -3.01 -9.59
C VAL A 95 -9.79 -3.66 -8.46
N SER A 96 -10.21 -2.91 -7.44
CA SER A 96 -11.03 -3.44 -6.34
C SER A 96 -12.39 -3.95 -6.79
N ASN A 97 -12.91 -3.47 -7.93
CA ASN A 97 -14.18 -3.93 -8.51
C ASN A 97 -14.04 -5.17 -9.39
N LEU A 98 -12.83 -5.64 -9.70
CA LEU A 98 -12.64 -6.90 -10.44
C LEU A 98 -13.23 -8.06 -9.63
N PRO A 99 -13.98 -9.01 -10.23
CA PRO A 99 -14.72 -10.03 -9.49
C PRO A 99 -13.87 -10.83 -8.48
N ALA A 100 -12.66 -11.24 -8.86
CA ALA A 100 -11.75 -11.97 -7.97
C ALA A 100 -11.23 -11.10 -6.81
N VAL A 101 -10.85 -9.85 -7.09
CA VAL A 101 -10.37 -8.91 -6.06
C VAL A 101 -11.51 -8.52 -5.13
N LYS A 102 -12.69 -8.20 -5.68
CA LYS A 102 -13.89 -7.88 -4.92
C LYS A 102 -14.28 -9.01 -3.97
N LYS A 103 -14.26 -10.27 -4.45
CA LYS A 103 -14.47 -11.45 -3.61
C LYS A 103 -13.40 -11.58 -2.52
N PHE A 104 -12.13 -11.27 -2.83
CA PHE A 104 -11.05 -11.29 -1.85
C PHE A 104 -11.16 -10.17 -0.80
N LEU A 105 -11.78 -9.03 -1.14
CA LEU A 105 -12.00 -7.92 -0.22
C LEU A 105 -13.23 -8.09 0.68
N GLN A 106 -14.10 -9.06 0.41
CA GLN A 106 -15.27 -9.33 1.24
C GLN A 106 -14.90 -9.93 2.60
N PRO A 107 -15.73 -9.69 3.64
CA PRO A 107 -15.60 -10.39 4.92
C PRO A 107 -15.58 -11.91 4.75
N GLY A 108 -14.75 -12.60 5.55
CA GLY A 108 -14.60 -14.06 5.49
C GLY A 108 -13.62 -14.56 4.42
N SER A 109 -12.98 -13.65 3.66
CA SER A 109 -11.88 -14.03 2.78
C SER A 109 -10.61 -14.38 3.56
N GLN A 110 -9.58 -14.81 2.83
CA GLN A 110 -8.26 -15.07 3.41
C GLN A 110 -7.41 -13.81 3.62
N ARG A 111 -7.92 -12.61 3.29
CA ARG A 111 -7.23 -11.33 3.58
C ARG A 111 -6.97 -11.23 5.08
N LYS A 112 -5.74 -10.89 5.45
CA LYS A 112 -5.35 -10.73 6.85
C LYS A 112 -5.60 -9.30 7.32
N PRO A 113 -6.05 -9.09 8.57
CA PRO A 113 -6.13 -7.75 9.15
C PRO A 113 -4.72 -7.20 9.45
N PRO A 114 -4.59 -5.90 9.71
CA PRO A 114 -3.36 -5.32 10.24
C PRO A 114 -2.89 -6.02 11.52
N GLY A 115 -1.57 -6.06 11.72
CA GLY A 115 -0.97 -6.64 12.92
C GLY A 115 -1.40 -5.90 14.18
N THR A 116 -1.83 -6.66 15.19
CA THR A 116 -2.10 -6.20 16.56
C THR A 116 -0.89 -6.46 17.45
N GLU A 117 -0.77 -5.78 18.60
CA GLU A 117 0.33 -6.02 19.56
C GLU A 117 0.43 -7.51 19.93
N LYS A 118 -0.70 -8.20 20.15
CA LYS A 118 -0.75 -9.64 20.41
C LYS A 118 -0.10 -10.47 19.30
N THR A 119 -0.42 -10.16 18.04
CA THR A 119 0.17 -10.88 16.90
C THR A 119 1.66 -10.55 16.73
N LEU A 120 2.08 -9.33 17.07
CA LEU A 120 3.48 -8.91 17.02
C LEU A 120 4.30 -9.61 18.12
N GLU A 121 3.78 -9.69 19.35
CA GLU A 121 4.42 -10.45 20.44
C GLU A 121 4.58 -11.92 20.09
N GLN A 122 3.56 -12.53 19.48
CA GLN A 122 3.65 -13.91 19.01
C GLN A 122 4.72 -14.06 17.92
N ALA A 123 4.77 -13.13 16.97
CA ALA A 123 5.81 -13.12 15.93
C ALA A 123 7.22 -12.98 16.53
N ARG A 124 7.43 -12.06 17.48
CA ARG A 124 8.71 -11.89 18.20
C ARG A 124 9.15 -13.18 18.88
N LYS A 125 8.23 -13.90 19.54
CA LYS A 125 8.51 -15.20 20.19
C LYS A 125 8.92 -16.28 19.20
N ILE A 126 8.20 -16.40 18.06
CA ILE A 126 8.45 -17.44 17.05
C ILE A 126 9.74 -17.17 16.27
N PHE A 127 9.90 -15.93 15.80
CA PHE A 127 10.98 -15.54 14.88
C PHE A 127 12.21 -14.95 15.58
N LYS A 128 12.14 -14.73 16.90
CA LYS A 128 13.25 -14.26 17.76
C LYS A 128 13.86 -12.92 17.30
N PHE A 129 13.02 -11.89 17.21
CA PHE A 129 13.41 -10.50 16.93
C PHE A 129 12.74 -9.52 17.89
#